data_AF-A0A8T3N5C6-F1
#
_entry.id   AF-A0A8T3N5C6-F1
#
_cell.length_a   1.000
_cell.length_b   1.000
_cell.length_c   1.000
_cell.angle_alpha   90.00
_cell.angle_beta   90.00
_cell.angle_gamma   90.00
#
_symmetry.space_group_name_H-M   'P 1'
#
loop_
_entity.id
_entity.type
_entity.pdbx_description
1 polymer ?
#
loop_
_entity_poly.entity_id
_entity_poly.type
_entity_poly.pdbx_seq_one_letter_code
_entity_poly.pdbx_strand_id
1 'polypeptide(L)'
;MYLNALLFALFGVGFALVLLWVGRKLSPHINTEPARRPFESGMDPQVHAWNRFHVRYLNYALIFLLFDMEMAFMYPWAVVFLDVGWKAFMEMGMFIVILVLGILYAWREKAFEWD
;
A
#
# COMPACT_ATOMS: atom_id res chain seq x y z
N MET A 1 22.99 -14.91 -0.05
CA MET A 1 22.06 -13.93 -0.66
C MET A 1 21.17 -13.26 0.40
N TYR A 2 20.44 -14.02 1.23
CA TYR A 2 19.57 -13.44 2.28
C TYR A 2 20.32 -12.62 3.35
N LEU A 3 21.52 -13.04 3.76
CA LEU A 3 22.35 -12.29 4.71
C LEU A 3 22.70 -10.89 4.17
N ASN A 4 23.12 -10.80 2.90
CA ASN A 4 23.47 -9.52 2.27
C ASN A 4 22.25 -8.60 2.13
N ALA A 5 21.09 -9.17 1.79
CA ALA A 5 19.84 -8.41 1.72
C ALA A 5 19.44 -7.84 3.10
N LEU A 6 19.57 -8.64 4.16
CA LEU A 6 19.30 -8.21 5.52
C LEU A 6 20.27 -7.12 5.98
N LEU A 7 21.57 -7.27 5.69
CA LEU A 7 22.58 -6.26 6.01
C LEU A 7 22.30 -4.93 5.29
N PHE A 8 21.88 -4.97 4.02
CA PHE A 8 21.51 -3.78 3.26
C PHE A 8 20.27 -3.08 3.83
N ALA A 9 19.24 -3.85 4.20
CA ALA A 9 18.04 -3.31 4.84
C ALA A 9 18.37 -2.65 6.18
N LEU A 10 19.18 -3.31 7.02
CA LEU A 10 19.63 -2.76 8.30
C LEU A 10 20.49 -1.51 8.12
N PHE A 11 21.38 -1.49 7.13
CA PHE A 11 22.16 -0.30 6.80
C PHE A 11 21.25 0.85 6.36
N GLY A 12 20.26 0.61 5.51
CA GLY A 12 19.32 1.63 5.06
C GLY A 12 18.51 2.23 6.21
N VAL A 13 17.97 1.38 7.09
CA VAL A 13 17.25 1.82 8.30
C VAL A 13 18.20 2.57 9.25
N GLY A 14 19.39 2.03 9.50
CA GLY A 14 20.39 2.65 10.36
C GLY A 14 20.83 4.01 9.84
N PHE A 15 21.07 4.13 8.55
CA PHE A 15 21.43 5.38 7.89
C PHE A 15 20.31 6.42 8.01
N ALA A 16 19.06 6.03 7.77
CA ALA A 16 17.90 6.91 7.97
C ALA A 16 17.81 7.41 9.43
N LEU A 17 18.03 6.53 10.41
CA LEU A 17 18.03 6.89 11.82
C LEU A 17 19.18 7.85 12.18
N VAL A 18 20.38 7.63 11.64
CA VAL A 18 21.53 8.53 11.84
C VAL A 18 21.22 9.91 11.26
N LEU A 19 20.66 9.99 10.04
CA LEU A 19 20.27 11.27 9.44
C LEU A 19 19.21 12.00 10.26
N LEU A 20 18.18 11.28 10.74
CA LEU A 20 17.17 11.86 11.63
C LEU A 20 17.77 12.34 12.96
N TRP A 21 18.73 11.60 13.52
CA TRP A 21 19.42 11.98 14.76
C TRP A 21 20.29 13.22 14.58
N VAL A 22 21.10 13.25 13.51
CA VAL A 22 21.93 14.41 13.16
C VAL A 22 21.05 15.62 12.87
N GLY A 23 20.00 15.45 12.07
CA GLY A 23 19.03 16.50 11.76
C GLY A 23 18.38 17.08 13.01
N ARG A 24 17.97 16.23 13.96
CA ARG A 24 17.40 16.67 15.23
C ARG A 24 18.41 17.39 16.14
N LYS A 25 19.70 17.03 16.08
CA LYS A 25 20.76 17.66 16.88
C LYS A 25 21.24 19.00 16.30
N LEU A 26 21.31 19.11 14.98
CA LEU A 26 21.74 20.32 14.28
C LEU A 26 20.61 21.33 14.10
N SER A 27 19.35 20.87 14.08
CA SER A 27 18.20 21.76 13.90
C SER A 27 18.01 22.70 15.11
N PRO A 28 17.85 24.01 14.88
CA PRO A 28 17.52 24.94 15.95
C PRO A 28 16.17 24.57 16.57
N HIS A 29 16.16 24.40 17.89
CA HIS A 29 14.98 23.93 18.60
C HIS A 29 13.98 25.08 18.81
N ILE A 30 13.09 25.29 17.83
CA ILE A 30 12.04 26.32 17.90
C ILE A 30 10.78 25.69 18.52
N ASN A 31 10.52 26.03 19.78
CA ASN A 31 9.40 25.52 20.58
C ASN A 31 8.36 26.61 20.87
N THR A 32 8.00 27.40 19.86
CA THR A 32 6.98 28.44 20.02
C THR A 32 5.59 27.86 19.72
N GLU A 33 4.55 28.37 20.39
CA GLU A 33 3.15 27.96 20.16
C GLU A 33 2.74 27.99 18.67
N PRO A 34 3.08 29.01 17.86
CA PRO A 34 2.77 29.02 16.43
C PRO A 34 3.48 27.91 15.64
N ALA A 35 4.74 27.59 15.99
CA ALA A 35 5.52 26.56 15.31
C ALA A 35 5.01 25.13 15.60
N ARG A 36 4.18 24.97 16.64
CA ARG A 36 3.57 23.69 17.02
C ARG A 36 2.16 23.51 16.44
N ARG A 37 1.60 24.52 15.78
CA ARG A 37 0.27 24.40 15.17
C ARG A 37 0.35 23.47 13.95
N PRO A 38 -0.64 22.58 13.74
CA PRO A 38 -0.66 21.66 12.60
C PRO A 38 -0.71 22.35 11.22
N PHE A 39 -1.08 23.64 11.18
CA PHE A 39 -1.27 24.38 9.95
C PHE A 39 -0.46 25.68 9.93
N GLU A 40 0.35 25.84 8.89
CA GLU A 40 1.28 26.97 8.75
C GLU A 40 0.59 28.31 8.51
N SER A 41 -0.65 28.32 7.98
CA SER A 41 -1.38 29.57 7.74
C SER A 41 -2.02 30.19 9.00
N GLY A 42 -1.89 29.54 10.17
CA GLY A 42 -2.45 30.03 11.42
C GLY A 42 -3.95 29.80 11.61
N MET A 43 -4.64 29.22 10.62
CA MET A 43 -6.03 28.78 10.75
C MET A 43 -6.14 27.52 11.61
N ASP A 44 -7.14 27.49 12.50
CA ASP A 44 -7.42 26.31 13.29
C ASP A 44 -7.95 25.17 12.41
N PRO A 45 -7.58 23.90 12.70
CA PRO A 45 -8.07 22.76 11.93
C PRO A 45 -9.60 22.72 11.93
N GLN A 46 -10.21 22.75 10.75
CA GLN A 46 -11.67 22.74 10.64
C GLN A 46 -12.30 21.39 11.00
N VAL A 47 -11.49 20.33 11.05
CA VAL A 47 -11.93 18.96 11.28
C VAL A 47 -11.00 18.30 12.29
N HIS A 48 -11.55 17.54 13.24
CA HIS A 48 -10.76 16.75 14.17
C HIS A 48 -9.91 15.70 13.44
N ALA A 49 -8.67 15.48 13.91
CA ALA A 49 -7.72 14.52 13.33
C ALA A 49 -8.27 13.08 13.23
N TRP A 50 -9.22 12.72 14.09
CA TRP A 50 -9.88 11.41 14.15
C TRP A 50 -11.25 11.38 13.48
N ASN A 51 -11.58 12.41 12.70
CA ASN A 51 -12.83 12.37 11.96
C ASN A 51 -12.82 11.21 10.96
N ARG A 52 -13.98 10.57 10.78
CA ARG A 52 -14.12 9.45 9.85
C ARG A 52 -14.07 10.02 8.44
N PHE A 53 -12.90 9.95 7.82
CA PHE A 53 -12.76 10.17 6.39
C PHE A 53 -13.68 9.19 5.64
N HIS A 54 -14.23 9.64 4.51
CA HIS A 54 -15.23 8.88 3.77
C HIS A 54 -14.80 7.43 3.51
N VAL A 55 -15.73 6.49 3.63
CA VAL A 55 -15.52 5.02 3.44
C VAL A 55 -15.04 4.66 2.03
N ARG A 56 -14.96 5.64 1.12
CA ARG A 56 -14.58 5.53 -0.28
C ARG A 56 -13.24 4.80 -0.49
N TYR A 57 -12.24 5.04 0.36
CA TYR A 57 -10.93 4.39 0.25
C TYR A 57 -10.97 2.89 0.55
N LEU A 58 -11.98 2.43 1.30
CA LEU A 58 -12.11 1.01 1.65
C LEU A 58 -12.39 0.15 0.41
N ASN A 59 -13.20 0.64 -0.53
CA ASN A 59 -13.50 -0.10 -1.76
C ASN A 59 -12.24 -0.35 -2.58
N TYR A 60 -11.40 0.68 -2.73
CA TYR A 60 -10.09 0.56 -3.40
C TYR A 60 -9.16 -0.42 -2.65
N ALA A 61 -9.11 -0.34 -1.32
CA ALA A 61 -8.29 -1.23 -0.51
C ALA A 61 -8.75 -2.70 -0.60
N LEU A 62 -10.06 -2.96 -0.61
CA LEU A 62 -10.62 -4.30 -0.76
C LEU A 62 -10.33 -4.89 -2.13
N ILE A 63 -10.45 -4.09 -3.20
CA ILE A 63 -10.15 -4.53 -4.57
C ILE A 63 -8.64 -4.77 -4.73
N PHE A 64 -7.80 -3.89 -4.16
CA PHE A 64 -6.36 -4.10 -4.12
C PHE A 64 -5.99 -5.39 -3.37
N LEU A 65 -6.62 -5.64 -2.21
CA LEU A 65 -6.39 -6.86 -1.43
C LEU A 65 -6.82 -8.12 -2.18
N LEU A 66 -7.96 -8.08 -2.88
CA LEU A 66 -8.42 -9.18 -3.74
C LEU A 66 -7.41 -9.49 -4.86
N PHE A 67 -6.89 -8.44 -5.51
CA PHE A 67 -5.89 -8.58 -6.56
C PHE A 67 -4.50 -9.02 -6.03
N ASP A 68 -4.09 -8.54 -4.87
CA ASP A 68 -2.83 -8.97 -4.23
C ASP A 68 -2.91 -10.46 -3.83
N MET A 69 -4.08 -10.90 -3.35
CA MET A 69 -4.33 -12.30 -3.08
C MET A 69 -4.29 -13.17 -4.34
N GLU A 70 -4.79 -12.67 -5.49
CA GLU A 70 -4.63 -13.34 -6.79
C GLU A 70 -3.16 -13.58 -7.14
N MET A 71 -2.32 -12.56 -6.98
CA MET A 71 -0.87 -12.67 -7.25
C MET A 71 -0.22 -13.76 -6.41
N ALA A 72 -0.63 -13.91 -5.14
CA ALA A 72 -0.16 -14.99 -4.27
C ALA A 72 -0.49 -16.39 -4.83
N PHE A 73 -1.61 -16.55 -5.53
CA PHE A 73 -1.96 -17.80 -6.23
C PHE A 73 -1.22 -17.99 -7.55
N MET A 74 -0.88 -16.89 -8.24
CA MET A 74 -0.15 -16.98 -9.50
C MET A 74 1.28 -17.49 -9.34
N TYR A 75 1.95 -17.18 -8.23
CA TYR A 75 3.34 -17.62 -8.00
C TYR A 75 3.52 -19.14 -8.01
N PRO A 76 2.82 -19.94 -7.17
CA PRO A 76 2.97 -21.39 -7.20
C PRO A 76 2.55 -21.98 -8.54
N TRP A 77 1.50 -21.43 -9.17
CA TRP A 77 1.09 -21.83 -10.51
C TRP A 77 2.20 -21.63 -11.54
N ALA A 78 2.87 -20.47 -11.55
CA ALA A 78 3.93 -20.15 -12.49
C ALA A 78 5.14 -21.08 -12.35
N VAL A 79 5.42 -21.54 -11.12
CA VAL A 79 6.50 -22.49 -10.84
C VAL A 79 6.21 -23.86 -11.47
N VAL A 80 4.96 -24.35 -11.38
CA VAL A 80 4.58 -25.69 -11.88
C VAL A 80 4.10 -25.71 -13.34
N PHE A 81 3.96 -24.53 -13.96
CA PHE A 81 3.44 -24.39 -15.32
C PHE A 81 4.22 -25.22 -16.34
N LEU A 82 5.55 -25.28 -16.21
CA LEU A 82 6.41 -26.05 -17.12
C LEU A 82 6.20 -27.57 -17.02
N ASP A 83 5.78 -28.06 -15.84
CA ASP A 83 5.55 -29.49 -15.60
C ASP A 83 4.14 -29.94 -16.03
N VAL A 84 3.14 -29.08 -15.82
CA VAL A 84 1.72 -29.39 -16.05
C VAL A 84 1.25 -28.98 -17.46
N GLY A 85 1.87 -27.95 -18.06
CA GLY A 85 1.59 -27.48 -19.41
C GLY A 85 0.16 -26.97 -19.60
N TRP A 86 -0.55 -27.50 -20.61
CA TRP A 86 -1.84 -26.98 -21.07
C TRP A 86 -2.96 -27.01 -20.02
N LYS A 87 -2.95 -27.99 -19.11
CA LYS A 87 -3.97 -28.05 -18.04
C LYS A 87 -3.82 -26.87 -17.07
N ALA A 88 -2.60 -26.57 -16.66
CA ALA A 88 -2.30 -25.41 -15.82
C ALA A 88 -2.69 -24.10 -16.52
N PHE A 89 -2.47 -23.99 -17.83
CA PHE A 89 -2.94 -22.83 -18.60
C PHE A 89 -4.45 -22.61 -18.49
N MET A 90 -5.24 -23.68 -18.64
CA MET A 90 -6.71 -23.60 -18.57
C MET A 90 -7.22 -23.27 -17.16
N GLU A 91 -6.63 -23.87 -16.13
CA GLU A 91 -6.97 -23.59 -14.73
C GLU A 91 -6.73 -22.12 -14.38
N MET A 92 -5.59 -21.57 -14.81
CA MET A 92 -5.25 -20.17 -14.60
C MET A 92 -6.09 -19.21 -15.41
N GLY A 93 -6.37 -19.55 -16.67
CA GLY A 93 -7.27 -18.77 -17.51
C GLY A 93 -8.66 -18.67 -16.88
N MET A 94 -9.19 -19.77 -16.35
CA MET A 94 -10.47 -19.77 -15.63
C MET A 94 -10.42 -18.90 -14.37
N PHE A 95 -9.33 -18.98 -13.60
CA PHE A 95 -9.14 -18.18 -12.40
C PHE A 95 -9.14 -16.67 -12.70
N ILE A 96 -8.35 -16.24 -13.69
CA ILE A 96 -8.30 -14.84 -14.13
C ILE A 96 -9.67 -14.37 -14.62
N VAL A 97 -10.38 -15.18 -15.41
CA VAL A 97 -11.73 -14.83 -15.89
C VAL A 97 -12.69 -14.57 -14.74
N ILE A 98 -12.69 -15.40 -13.70
CA ILE A 98 -13.56 -15.20 -12.52
C ILE A 98 -13.25 -13.87 -11.83
N LEU A 99 -11.98 -13.51 -11.71
CA LEU A 99 -11.56 -12.27 -11.05
C LEU A 99 -11.89 -11.02 -11.89
N VAL A 100 -11.66 -11.09 -13.20
CA VAL A 100 -12.07 -10.02 -14.13
C VAL A 100 -13.58 -9.81 -14.06
N LEU A 101 -14.39 -10.87 -13.97
CA LEU A 101 -15.83 -10.76 -13.78
C LEU A 101 -16.18 -10.07 -12.44
N GLY A 102 -15.45 -10.36 -11.37
CA GLY A 102 -15.60 -9.67 -10.08
C GLY A 102 -15.30 -8.17 -10.17
N ILE A 103 -14.23 -7.78 -10.88
CA ILE A 103 -13.88 -6.38 -11.10
C ILE A 103 -14.92 -5.67 -11.97
N LEU A 104 -15.39 -6.33 -13.05
CA LEU A 104 -16.44 -5.80 -13.91
C LEU A 104 -17.74 -5.56 -13.14
N TYR A 105 -18.09 -6.48 -12.23
CA TYR A 105 -19.23 -6.30 -11.34
C TYR A 105 -19.03 -5.10 -10.40
N ALA A 106 -17.86 -4.98 -9.76
CA ALA A 106 -17.57 -3.84 -8.88
C ALA A 106 -17.63 -2.49 -9.63
N TRP A 107 -17.21 -2.46 -10.90
CA TRP A 107 -17.31 -1.28 -11.75
C TRP A 107 -18.78 -0.94 -12.06
N ARG A 108 -19.59 -1.94 -12.42
CA ARG A 108 -21.02 -1.75 -12.66
C ARG A 108 -21.73 -1.18 -11.42
N GLU A 109 -21.34 -1.61 -10.23
CA GLU A 109 -21.92 -1.16 -8.96
C GLU A 109 -21.41 0.23 -8.53
N LYS A 110 -20.66 0.93 -9.39
CA LYS A 110 -20.13 2.28 -9.15
C LYS A 110 -19.26 2.35 -7.89
N ALA A 111 -18.62 1.25 -7.51
CA ALA A 111 -17.75 1.19 -6.32
C ALA A 111 -16.57 2.18 -6.38
N PHE A 112 -16.28 2.69 -7.58
CA PHE A 112 -15.21 3.65 -7.88
C PHE A 112 -15.69 5.10 -8.02
N GLU A 113 -16.99 5.39 -8.03
CA GLU A 113 -17.49 6.75 -8.26
C GLU A 113 -17.16 7.69 -7.09
N TRP A 114 -16.72 8.90 -7.45
CA TRP A 114 -16.37 10.02 -6.57
C TRP A 114 -17.38 11.14 -6.76
N ASP A 115 -18.37 11.23 -5.88
CA ASP A 115 -19.11 12.48 -5.59
C ASP A 115 -18.71 12.97 -4.19
#